data_AF-A0A919WIA0-F1
#
_entry.id   AF-A0A919WIA0-F1
#
_cell.length_a   1.000
_cell.length_b   1.000
_cell.length_c   1.000
_cell.angle_alpha   90.00
_cell.angle_beta   90.00
_cell.angle_gamma   90.00
#
_symmetry.space_group_name_H-M   'P 1'
#
loop_
_entity.id
_entity.type
_entity.pdbx_description
1 polymer ?
#
loop_
_entity_poly.entity_id
_entity_poly.type
_entity_poly.pdbx_seq_one_letter_code
_entity_poly.pdbx_strand_id
1 'polypeptide(L)'
;MRKFTEVDRIGFTEDYEGLTEGKLKLKQHLVRERNPEIIKLLKERYMQRYGKLICKVCEFDFKARYGDIGEGYIEGHYTKPVSSEKAVYEATMVEDIALVCSNCHRMLYRKRHWLSINELKQLLTNAVNTSELSE
;
A
#
# COMPACT_ATOMS: atom_id res chain seq x y z
N MET A 1 35.77 27.73 15.09
CA MET A 1 35.58 27.80 13.62
C MET A 1 36.57 26.84 12.96
N ARG A 2 36.15 25.61 12.64
CA ARG A 2 37.01 24.67 11.91
C ARG A 2 37.01 25.06 10.44
N LYS A 3 38.20 25.36 9.92
CA LYS A 3 38.47 25.67 8.51
C LYS A 3 38.20 24.42 7.68
N PHE A 4 37.35 24.54 6.67
CA PHE A 4 37.19 23.53 5.63
C PHE A 4 38.45 23.57 4.76
N THR A 5 39.20 22.47 4.70
CA THR A 5 40.31 22.29 3.76
C THR A 5 39.95 21.22 2.75
N GLU A 6 39.80 21.66 1.50
CA GLU A 6 40.38 21.03 0.31
C GLU A 6 40.25 19.51 0.18
N VAL A 7 39.02 18.99 0.16
CA VAL A 7 38.72 17.66 -0.39
C VAL A 7 37.73 17.78 -1.56
N ASP A 8 37.90 18.82 -2.39
CA ASP A 8 37.20 19.01 -3.67
C ASP A 8 38.16 18.78 -4.84
N ARG A 9 38.83 17.62 -4.85
CA ARG A 9 39.60 17.16 -6.01
C ARG A 9 39.34 15.69 -6.27
N ILE A 10 38.27 15.37 -6.99
CA ILE A 10 38.15 14.09 -7.69
C ILE A 10 37.54 14.33 -9.09
N GLY A 11 38.43 14.26 -10.08
CA GLY A 11 38.26 13.59 -11.37
C GLY A 11 37.14 14.01 -12.31
N PHE A 12 37.52 14.66 -13.41
CA PHE A 12 36.82 14.51 -14.68
C PHE A 12 36.95 13.05 -15.14
N THR A 13 35.82 12.37 -15.31
CA THR A 13 35.61 11.39 -16.38
C THR A 13 34.21 11.65 -16.94
N GLU A 14 34.17 12.19 -18.14
CA GLU A 14 33.00 12.11 -19.01
C GLU A 14 32.73 10.61 -19.30
N ASP A 15 31.44 10.26 -19.45
CA ASP A 15 30.90 8.92 -19.78
C ASP A 15 30.40 8.02 -18.63
N TYR A 16 29.61 8.57 -17.69
CA TYR A 16 28.76 7.75 -16.83
C TYR A 16 27.27 8.08 -17.06
N GLU A 17 26.60 7.32 -17.94
CA GLU A 17 25.13 7.24 -18.02
C GLU A 17 24.55 6.48 -16.80
N GLY A 18 25.03 6.79 -15.60
CA GLY A 18 24.50 6.24 -14.36
C GLY A 18 23.46 7.17 -13.78
N LEU A 19 22.19 6.76 -13.81
CA LEU A 19 21.16 7.31 -12.93
C LEU A 19 21.62 7.11 -11.48
N THR A 20 22.17 8.16 -10.86
CA THR A 20 22.56 8.09 -9.44
C THR A 20 21.30 7.93 -8.58
N GLU A 21 21.29 6.94 -7.68
CA GLU A 21 20.16 6.64 -6.78
C GLU A 21 19.73 7.85 -5.92
N GLY A 22 20.66 8.81 -5.73
CA GLY A 22 20.44 10.07 -5.05
C GLY A 22 21.53 10.35 -4.00
N LYS A 23 21.35 11.45 -3.25
CA LYS A 23 22.22 11.81 -2.12
C LYS A 23 21.47 11.57 -0.80
N LEU A 24 22.20 11.20 0.26
CA LEU A 24 21.65 11.05 1.61
C LEU A 24 21.02 12.38 2.09
N LYS A 25 19.77 12.33 2.56
CA LYS A 25 19.06 13.44 3.18
C LYS A 25 18.51 13.03 4.54
N LEU A 26 18.76 13.84 5.57
CA LEU A 26 18.14 13.67 6.88
C LEU A 26 16.66 14.10 6.82
N LYS A 27 15.73 13.23 7.25
CA LYS A 27 14.29 13.54 7.40
C LYS A 27 13.83 13.19 8.82
N GLN A 28 13.61 14.19 9.68
CA GLN A 28 12.89 14.00 10.94
C GLN A 28 11.38 13.84 10.66
N HIS A 29 10.76 12.81 11.22
CA HIS A 29 9.32 12.59 11.06
C HIS A 29 8.74 11.92 12.31
N LEU A 30 7.58 12.40 12.77
CA LEU A 30 6.75 11.72 13.77
C LEU A 30 5.83 10.74 13.02
N VAL A 31 5.83 9.47 13.42
CA VAL A 31 4.95 8.43 12.86
C VAL A 31 3.89 8.09 13.88
N ARG A 32 2.65 7.98 13.41
CA ARG A 32 1.57 7.39 14.22
C ARG A 32 1.78 5.89 14.34
N GLU A 33 1.91 5.39 15.56
CA GLU A 33 1.90 3.96 15.84
C GLU A 33 0.50 3.39 15.55
N ARG A 34 0.44 2.27 14.82
CA ARG A 34 -0.79 1.53 14.53
C ARG A 34 -0.73 0.21 15.26
N ASN A 35 -1.83 -0.19 15.90
CA ASN A 35 -1.91 -1.48 16.57
C ASN A 35 -2.07 -2.62 15.54
N PRO A 36 -1.07 -3.51 15.37
CA PRO A 36 -1.13 -4.59 14.40
C PRO A 36 -2.16 -5.67 14.74
N GLU A 37 -2.54 -5.82 16.01
CA GLU A 37 -3.52 -6.83 16.47
C GLU A 37 -4.89 -6.64 15.81
N ILE A 38 -5.26 -5.40 15.44
CA ILE A 38 -6.53 -5.12 14.76
C ILE A 38 -6.60 -5.87 13.43
N ILE A 39 -5.52 -5.83 12.63
CA ILE A 39 -5.48 -6.50 11.33
C ILE A 39 -5.44 -8.03 11.50
N LYS A 40 -4.72 -8.50 12.51
CA LYS A 40 -4.66 -9.93 12.82
C LYS A 40 -6.05 -10.49 13.18
N LEU A 41 -6.75 -9.85 14.12
CA LEU A 41 -8.11 -10.22 14.51
C LEU A 41 -9.10 -10.16 13.34
N LEU A 42 -8.97 -9.14 12.48
CA LEU A 42 -9.78 -9.04 11.26
C LEU A 42 -9.56 -10.23 10.32
N LYS A 43 -8.30 -10.62 10.07
CA LYS A 43 -7.97 -11.78 9.24
C LYS A 43 -8.52 -13.07 9.84
N GLU A 44 -8.36 -13.27 11.14
CA GLU A 44 -8.90 -14.45 11.85
C GLU A 44 -10.42 -14.54 11.72
N ARG A 45 -11.16 -13.44 11.95
CA ARG A 45 -12.61 -13.38 11.77
C ARG A 45 -13.04 -13.68 10.33
N TYR A 46 -12.33 -13.14 9.35
CA TYR A 46 -12.60 -13.41 7.93
C TYR A 46 -12.35 -14.87 7.58
N MET A 47 -11.24 -15.44 8.05
CA MET A 47 -10.91 -16.85 7.84
C MET A 47 -11.96 -17.77 8.48
N GLN A 48 -12.40 -17.48 9.70
CA GLN A 48 -13.46 -18.25 10.38
C GLN A 48 -14.80 -18.18 9.64
N ARG A 49 -15.16 -17.00 9.10
CA ARG A 49 -16.46 -16.79 8.46
C ARG A 49 -16.53 -17.30 7.02
N TYR A 50 -15.43 -17.16 6.25
CA TYR A 50 -15.43 -17.38 4.81
C TYR A 50 -14.48 -18.50 4.37
N GLY A 51 -13.62 -19.01 5.26
CA GLY A 51 -12.64 -20.07 4.96
C GLY A 51 -11.45 -19.65 4.10
N LYS A 52 -11.39 -18.38 3.66
CA LYS A 52 -10.32 -17.85 2.82
C LYS A 52 -10.15 -16.34 2.97
N LEU A 53 -8.98 -15.84 2.61
CA LEU A 53 -8.64 -14.42 2.58
C LEU A 53 -8.54 -13.93 1.13
N ILE A 54 -9.59 -13.27 0.66
CA ILE A 54 -9.68 -12.77 -0.72
C ILE A 54 -9.68 -11.25 -0.75
N CYS A 55 -9.05 -10.68 -1.77
CA CYS A 55 -9.08 -9.25 -2.02
C CYS A 55 -10.53 -8.78 -2.22
N LYS A 56 -10.98 -7.79 -1.43
CA LYS A 56 -12.33 -7.25 -1.56
C LYS A 56 -12.58 -6.60 -2.92
N VAL A 57 -11.54 -6.17 -3.63
CA VAL A 57 -11.60 -5.48 -4.93
C VAL A 57 -11.61 -6.46 -6.10
N CYS A 58 -10.56 -7.28 -6.23
CA CYS A 58 -10.32 -8.13 -7.42
C CYS A 58 -10.37 -9.63 -7.12
N GLU A 59 -10.81 -10.03 -5.92
CA GLU A 59 -10.96 -11.42 -5.49
C GLU A 59 -9.65 -12.25 -5.45
N PHE A 60 -8.50 -11.61 -5.66
CA PHE A 60 -7.20 -12.25 -5.58
C PHE A 60 -6.97 -12.94 -4.23
N ASP A 61 -6.52 -14.19 -4.30
CA ASP A 61 -6.19 -15.04 -3.15
C ASP A 61 -4.70 -15.40 -3.22
N PHE A 62 -3.93 -14.95 -2.21
CA PHE A 62 -2.49 -15.22 -2.16
C PHE A 62 -2.18 -16.70 -1.95
N LYS A 63 -2.93 -17.39 -1.09
CA LYS A 63 -2.74 -18.82 -0.85
C LYS A 63 -3.03 -19.60 -2.12
N ALA A 64 -4.13 -19.30 -2.82
CA ALA A 64 -4.47 -19.99 -4.06
C ALA A 64 -3.42 -19.75 -5.16
N ARG A 65 -2.83 -18.54 -5.23
CA ARG A 65 -1.86 -18.19 -6.29
C ARG A 65 -0.42 -18.59 -6.00
N TYR A 66 -0.02 -18.57 -4.72
CA TYR A 66 1.37 -18.74 -4.30
C TYR A 66 1.59 -19.94 -3.37
N GLY A 67 0.54 -20.67 -2.98
CA GLY A 67 0.64 -21.79 -2.04
C GLY A 67 0.94 -21.32 -0.61
N ASP A 68 1.71 -22.11 0.12
CA ASP A 68 1.95 -21.92 1.56
C ASP A 68 2.58 -20.56 1.89
N ILE A 69 3.42 -20.02 1.01
CA ILE A 69 4.03 -18.69 1.22
C ILE A 69 3.00 -17.55 1.19
N GLY A 70 1.82 -17.80 0.62
CA GLY A 70 0.70 -16.86 0.57
C GLY A 70 -0.31 -17.02 1.71
N GLU A 71 -0.15 -18.04 2.57
CA GLU A 71 -1.07 -18.30 3.68
C GLU A 71 -1.15 -17.10 4.64
N GLY A 72 -2.36 -16.67 4.98
CA GLY A 72 -2.57 -15.53 5.86
C GLY A 72 -2.17 -14.16 5.28
N TYR A 73 -1.60 -14.11 4.08
CA TYR A 73 -1.11 -12.88 3.48
C TYR A 73 -2.21 -12.11 2.76
N ILE A 74 -2.48 -10.91 3.25
CA ILE A 74 -3.38 -9.89 2.67
C ILE A 74 -3.17 -8.59 3.46
N GLU A 75 -3.42 -7.45 2.83
CA GLU A 75 -3.20 -6.12 3.43
C GLU A 75 -4.53 -5.51 3.91
N GLY A 76 -4.49 -4.80 5.03
CA GLY A 76 -5.64 -4.06 5.56
C GLY A 76 -5.64 -2.62 5.08
N HIS A 77 -6.67 -2.22 4.34
CA HIS A 77 -6.90 -0.86 3.88
C HIS A 77 -7.97 -0.18 4.72
N TYR A 78 -7.62 0.94 5.36
CA TYR A 78 -8.58 1.77 6.07
C TYR A 78 -9.40 2.57 5.06
N THR A 79 -10.72 2.38 5.06
CA THR A 79 -11.63 3.01 4.08
C THR A 79 -11.95 4.47 4.40
N LYS A 80 -11.71 4.91 5.65
CA LYS A 80 -11.82 6.30 6.09
C LYS A 80 -10.44 6.95 6.25
N PRO A 81 -10.23 8.18 5.74
CA PRO A 81 -8.98 8.91 5.97
C PRO A 81 -8.79 9.28 7.42
N VAL A 82 -7.76 8.71 8.04
CA VAL A 82 -7.35 9.02 9.42
C VAL A 82 -6.66 10.41 9.51
N SER A 83 -6.43 11.08 8.38
CA SER A 83 -5.72 12.37 8.30
C SER A 83 -6.64 13.60 8.31
N SER A 84 -7.95 13.42 8.13
CA SER A 84 -8.92 14.50 8.26
C SER A 84 -9.56 14.42 9.64
N GLU A 85 -9.30 15.45 10.44
CA GLU A 85 -9.97 15.82 11.68
C GLU A 85 -9.33 15.38 13.00
N LYS A 86 -9.34 16.35 13.90
CA LYS A 86 -8.98 16.28 15.32
C LYS A 86 -9.93 15.31 16.04
N ALA A 87 -9.80 14.01 15.82
CA ALA A 87 -10.62 13.02 16.51
C ALA A 87 -9.75 12.22 17.49
N VAL A 88 -9.79 12.71 18.73
CA VAL A 88 -9.71 11.93 19.97
C VAL A 88 -10.31 10.53 19.77
N TYR A 89 -9.54 9.47 20.04
CA TYR A 89 -10.03 8.13 20.39
C TYR A 89 -11.26 7.56 19.64
N GLU A 90 -11.43 7.80 18.33
CA GLU A 90 -12.42 7.00 17.60
C GLU A 90 -11.84 5.60 17.40
N ALA A 91 -12.39 4.67 18.19
CA ALA A 91 -12.13 3.25 18.06
C ALA A 91 -12.22 2.88 16.58
N THR A 92 -11.10 2.45 15.99
CA THR A 92 -11.11 1.89 14.65
C THR A 92 -11.98 0.65 14.70
N MET A 93 -13.17 0.77 14.14
CA MET A 93 -14.08 -0.34 13.96
C MET A 93 -13.46 -1.31 12.97
N VAL A 94 -13.56 -2.61 13.25
CA VAL A 94 -13.05 -3.66 12.36
C VAL A 94 -13.72 -3.55 10.98
N GLU A 95 -14.93 -2.99 10.96
CA GLU A 95 -15.77 -2.69 9.82
C GLU A 95 -15.22 -1.58 8.91
N ASP A 96 -14.33 -0.71 9.42
CA ASP A 96 -13.69 0.38 8.65
C ASP A 96 -12.42 -0.08 7.90
N ILE A 97 -12.13 -1.39 7.91
CA ILE A 97 -10.94 -1.96 7.28
C ILE A 97 -11.36 -3.00 6.24
N ALA A 98 -10.95 -2.76 4.99
CA ALA A 98 -11.11 -3.71 3.90
C ALA A 98 -9.82 -4.53 3.71
N LEU A 99 -9.95 -5.85 3.60
CA LEU A 99 -8.84 -6.71 3.19
C LEU A 99 -8.65 -6.63 1.66
N VAL A 100 -7.45 -6.28 1.22
CA VAL A 100 -7.11 -6.06 -0.20
C VAL A 100 -5.72 -6.64 -0.52
N CYS A 101 -5.48 -7.00 -1.78
CA CYS A 101 -4.15 -7.43 -2.21
C CYS A 101 -3.20 -6.24 -2.36
N SER A 102 -1.89 -6.51 -2.36
CA SER A 102 -0.84 -5.47 -2.45
C SER A 102 -1.00 -4.56 -3.67
N ASN A 103 -1.42 -5.11 -4.81
CA ASN A 103 -1.65 -4.31 -6.02
C ASN A 103 -2.83 -3.35 -5.84
N CYS A 104 -3.98 -3.85 -5.38
CA CYS A 104 -5.14 -3.02 -5.12
C CYS A 104 -4.87 -1.99 -4.02
N HIS A 105 -4.16 -2.36 -2.96
CA HIS A 105 -3.79 -1.45 -1.90
C HIS A 105 -2.97 -0.26 -2.44
N ARG A 106 -2.02 -0.52 -3.34
CA ARG A 106 -1.26 0.54 -4.01
C ARG A 106 -2.12 1.38 -4.93
N MET A 107 -3.08 0.78 -5.64
CA MET A 107 -3.96 1.51 -6.54
C MET A 107 -4.95 2.41 -5.81
N LEU A 108 -5.45 2.01 -4.65
CA LEU A 108 -6.33 2.84 -3.80
C LEU A 108 -5.65 4.17 -3.40
N TYR A 109 -4.33 4.15 -3.18
CA TYR A 109 -3.52 5.33 -2.83
C TYR A 109 -2.88 6.05 -4.02
N ARG A 110 -3.09 5.61 -5.26
CA ARG A 110 -2.33 6.11 -6.43
C ARG A 110 -2.67 7.55 -6.82
N LYS A 111 -3.90 8.02 -6.57
CA LYS A 111 -4.37 9.37 -6.91
C LYS A 111 -4.49 10.25 -5.65
N ARG A 112 -4.38 11.57 -5.86
CA ARG A 112 -4.43 12.59 -4.79
C ARG A 112 -5.78 12.59 -4.04
N HIS A 113 -6.85 12.25 -4.75
CA HIS A 113 -8.10 11.76 -4.17
C HIS A 113 -8.03 10.24 -4.19
N TRP A 114 -8.04 9.62 -3.00
CA TRP A 114 -7.97 8.18 -2.88
C TRP A 114 -9.22 7.56 -3.49
N LEU A 115 -9.02 6.46 -4.21
CA LEU A 115 -10.15 5.70 -4.73
C LEU A 115 -10.79 4.94 -3.57
N SER A 116 -12.11 4.95 -3.54
CA SER A 116 -12.88 3.98 -2.77
C SER A 116 -12.73 2.58 -3.37
N ILE A 117 -13.03 1.57 -2.56
CA ILE A 117 -13.10 0.17 -3.01
C ILE A 117 -14.03 0.03 -4.22
N ASN A 118 -15.17 0.73 -4.22
CA ASN A 118 -16.15 0.64 -5.28
C ASN A 118 -15.68 1.31 -6.58
N GLU A 119 -15.03 2.47 -6.49
CA GLU A 119 -14.45 3.13 -7.68
C GLU A 119 -13.36 2.26 -8.30
N LEU A 120 -12.49 1.66 -7.49
CA LEU A 120 -11.44 0.78 -8.03
C LEU A 120 -12.03 -0.48 -8.66
N LYS A 121 -13.11 -1.06 -8.09
CA LYS A 121 -13.84 -2.16 -8.71
C LYS A 121 -14.39 -1.79 -10.08
N GLN A 122 -15.06 -0.64 -10.17
CA GLN A 122 -15.63 -0.18 -11.44
C GLN A 122 -14.57 0.02 -12.51
N LEU A 123 -13.39 0.54 -12.15
CA LEU A 123 -12.27 0.65 -13.09
C LEU A 123 -11.80 -0.69 -13.63
N LEU A 124 -11.72 -1.72 -12.78
CA LEU A 124 -11.34 -3.07 -13.22
C LEU A 124 -12.40 -3.69 -14.13
N THR A 125 -13.68 -3.57 -13.78
CA THR A 125 -14.77 -4.09 -14.62
C THR A 125 -14.81 -3.41 -15.99
N ASN A 126 -14.66 -2.09 -16.03
CA ASN A 126 -14.68 -1.33 -17.29
C ASN A 126 -13.48 -1.67 -18.19
N ALA A 127 -12.31 -1.95 -17.62
CA ALA A 127 -11.13 -2.36 -18.37
C ALA A 127 -11.30 -3.74 -19.04
N VAL A 128 -11.98 -4.68 -18.36
CA VAL A 128 -12.27 -6.01 -18.93
C VAL A 128 -13.29 -5.92 -20.07
N ASN A 129 -14.33 -5.10 -19.94
CA ASN A 129 -15.33 -4.92 -21.00
C ASN A 129 -14.74 -4.30 -22.27
N THR A 130 -13.71 -3.46 -22.17
CA THR A 130 -13.04 -2.90 -23.35
C THR A 130 -12.17 -3.91 -24.11
N SER A 131 -11.67 -4.98 -23.47
CA SER A 131 -10.91 -6.04 -24.14
C SER A 131 -11.79 -7.05 -24.87
N GLU A 132 -13.04 -7.26 -24.43
CA GLU A 132 -13.99 -8.18 -25.08
C GLU A 132 -14.68 -7.58 -26.31
N LEU A 133 -14.55 -6.27 -26.54
CA LEU A 133 -15.11 -5.56 -27.71
C LEU A 133 -14.09 -5.38 -28.84
N SER A 134 -12.90 -5.95 -28.71
CA SER A 134 -11.78 -5.86 -29.67
C SER A 134 -11.39 -7.19 -30.32
N GLU A 135 -12.16 -8.26 -30.09
CA GLU A 135 -12.03 -9.55 -30.78
C GLU A 135 -13.15 -9.77 -31.80
#